data_AF-A0A1G8X3F5-F1
#
_entry.id   AF-A0A1G8X3F5-F1
#
_cell.length_a   1.000
_cell.length_b   1.000
_cell.length_c   1.000
_cell.angle_alpha   90.00
_cell.angle_beta   90.00
_cell.angle_gamma   90.00
#
_symmetry.space_group_name_H-M   'P 1'
#
loop_
_entity.id
_entity.type
_entity.pdbx_description
1 polymer ?
#
loop_
_entity_poly.entity_id
_entity_poly.type
_entity_poly.pdbx_seq_one_letter_code
_entity_poly.pdbx_strand_id
1 'polypeptide(L)'
;MIKEKLRRENKFFVYENIDKPKNTISLSTALDRMINILDIPLAKQDIETIRKAIHIRNQMMHYEVDSSIIELQSNYSILFEFVTSFHYRFLGSELHDNIREELWEVEAELIKFFRSELLIYNAEEVHKNFPKDFLESKYIEEYEIIGIGYPRIRYGNEKYGELKLTFQNKCSECLVKIGEFHVPGCDVEQCPKCYGQAISCDCNYEIEDESIEVNI
;
A
#
# COMPACT_ATOMS: atom_id res chain seq x y z
N MET A 1 13.69 4.87 -7.21
CA MET A 1 12.28 5.18 -6.90
C MET A 1 11.98 6.68 -6.74
N ILE A 2 12.14 7.31 -5.56
CA ILE A 2 11.65 8.69 -5.31
C ILE A 2 12.24 9.73 -6.28
N LYS A 3 13.58 9.76 -6.40
CA LYS A 3 14.25 10.62 -7.39
C LYS A 3 13.85 10.31 -8.83
N GLU A 4 13.49 9.06 -9.11
CA GLU A 4 13.06 8.67 -10.45
C GLU A 4 11.68 9.23 -10.76
N LYS A 5 10.72 9.17 -9.83
CA LYS A 5 9.42 9.83 -10.00
C LYS A 5 9.58 11.34 -10.20
N LEU A 6 10.42 12.01 -9.39
CA LEU A 6 10.74 13.43 -9.59
C LEU A 6 11.31 13.70 -10.98
N ARG A 7 12.26 12.87 -11.45
CA ARG A 7 12.90 13.03 -12.76
C ARG A 7 11.91 12.87 -13.91
N ARG A 8 10.99 11.90 -13.82
CA ARG A 8 9.94 11.67 -14.81
C ARG A 8 8.97 12.83 -14.91
N GLU A 9 8.69 13.48 -13.78
CA GLU A 9 7.88 14.70 -13.78
C GLU A 9 8.64 15.90 -14.36
N ASN A 10 9.84 16.14 -13.84
CA ASN A 10 10.73 17.17 -14.33
C ASN A 10 12.19 16.82 -14.00
N LYS A 11 13.02 16.73 -15.04
CA LYS A 11 14.45 16.41 -14.92
C LYS A 11 15.22 17.33 -13.96
N PHE A 12 14.75 18.55 -13.68
CA PHE A 12 15.42 19.50 -12.79
C PHE A 12 15.11 19.27 -11.30
N PHE A 13 14.02 18.58 -10.97
CA PHE A 13 13.62 18.37 -9.58
C PHE A 13 14.55 17.47 -8.78
N VAL A 14 15.52 16.81 -9.43
CA VAL A 14 16.51 15.98 -8.75
C VAL A 14 17.79 16.71 -8.38
N TYR A 15 17.98 17.98 -8.77
CA TYR A 15 19.20 18.74 -8.52
C TYR A 15 19.08 19.69 -7.33
N GLU A 16 20.18 19.85 -6.58
CA GLU A 16 20.26 20.82 -5.47
C GLU A 16 20.15 22.26 -5.99
N ASN A 17 20.86 22.56 -7.08
CA ASN A 17 20.83 23.83 -7.77
C ASN A 17 20.39 23.61 -9.23
N ILE A 18 19.26 24.20 -9.60
CA ILE A 18 18.67 24.05 -10.94
C ILE A 18 19.48 24.83 -11.99
N ASP A 19 20.00 26.00 -11.62
CA ASP A 19 20.82 26.85 -12.49
C ASP A 19 22.22 26.26 -12.74
N LYS A 20 22.71 25.43 -11.81
CA LYS A 20 24.02 24.75 -11.85
C LYS A 20 23.89 23.29 -11.43
N PRO A 21 23.30 22.42 -12.28
CA PRO A 21 22.92 21.05 -11.92
C PRO A 21 24.12 20.09 -11.84
N LYS A 22 24.92 20.23 -10.78
CA LYS A 22 26.08 19.36 -10.50
C LYS A 22 25.75 18.22 -9.55
N ASN A 23 25.10 18.55 -8.43
CA ASN A 23 24.79 17.61 -7.36
C ASN A 23 23.31 17.28 -7.35
N THR A 24 22.99 16.00 -7.16
CA THR A 24 21.60 15.59 -6.91
C THR A 24 21.25 15.76 -5.45
N ILE A 25 19.99 16.08 -5.16
CA ILE A 25 19.47 16.22 -3.80
C ILE A 25 19.61 14.95 -2.95
N SER A 26 19.51 15.09 -1.63
CA SER A 26 19.40 13.93 -0.72
C SER A 26 18.11 13.14 -0.93
N LEU A 27 18.02 11.93 -0.38
CA LEU A 27 16.76 11.15 -0.40
C LEU A 27 15.66 11.83 0.42
N SER A 28 16.00 12.44 1.57
CA SER A 28 15.04 13.18 2.39
C SER A 28 14.46 14.37 1.62
N THR A 29 15.33 15.18 1.00
CA THR A 29 14.89 16.31 0.17
C THR A 29 14.08 15.83 -1.04
N ALA A 30 14.40 14.67 -1.61
CA ALA A 30 13.62 14.09 -2.70
C ALA A 30 12.21 13.70 -2.23
N LEU A 31 12.08 13.10 -1.04
CA LEU A 31 10.78 12.77 -0.43
C LEU A 31 9.97 14.03 -0.17
N ASP A 32 10.59 15.04 0.44
CA ASP A 32 9.91 16.31 0.74
C ASP A 32 9.48 17.03 -0.55
N ARG A 33 10.28 17.01 -1.61
CA ARG A 33 9.88 17.56 -2.93
C ARG A 33 8.74 16.76 -3.53
N MET A 34 8.75 15.44 -3.40
CA MET A 34 7.69 14.59 -3.93
C MET A 34 6.35 14.87 -3.23
N ILE A 35 6.35 15.05 -1.91
CA ILE A 35 5.14 15.39 -1.14
C ILE A 35 4.68 16.82 -1.46
N ASN A 36 5.58 17.81 -1.36
CA ASN A 36 5.17 19.22 -1.40
C ASN A 36 5.02 19.79 -2.82
N ILE A 37 5.69 19.22 -3.82
CA ILE A 37 5.65 19.75 -5.20
C ILE A 37 4.75 18.89 -6.09
N LEU A 38 4.83 17.57 -5.96
CA LEU A 38 4.04 16.66 -6.80
C LEU A 38 2.69 16.29 -6.18
N ASP A 39 2.46 16.67 -4.91
CA ASP A 39 1.22 16.40 -4.18
C ASP A 39 0.81 14.92 -4.23
N ILE A 40 1.80 14.02 -4.12
CA ILE A 40 1.53 12.58 -4.16
C ILE A 40 0.83 12.18 -2.85
N PRO A 41 -0.35 11.54 -2.92
CA PRO A 41 -1.07 11.10 -1.74
C PRO A 41 -0.36 9.90 -1.12
N LEU A 42 0.49 10.16 -0.14
CA LEU A 42 1.13 9.14 0.69
C LEU A 42 0.52 9.16 2.09
N ALA A 43 0.25 7.98 2.65
CA ALA A 43 -0.17 7.88 4.03
C ALA A 43 0.95 8.37 4.96
N LYS A 44 0.58 8.94 6.10
CA LYS A 44 1.56 9.41 7.11
C LYS A 44 2.50 8.28 7.54
N GLN A 45 1.97 7.07 7.71
CA GLN A 45 2.71 5.86 8.05
C GLN A 45 3.79 5.50 7.00
N ASP A 46 3.49 5.67 5.70
CA ASP A 46 4.45 5.42 4.62
C ASP A 46 5.60 6.43 4.69
N ILE A 47 5.28 7.70 4.92
CA ILE A 47 6.28 8.77 5.04
C ILE A 47 7.23 8.48 6.21
N GLU A 48 6.69 8.08 7.36
CA GLU A 48 7.48 7.70 8.54
C GLU A 48 8.36 6.47 8.27
N THR A 49 7.81 5.44 7.61
CA THR A 49 8.56 4.24 7.19
C THR A 49 9.73 4.60 6.29
N ILE A 50 9.52 5.43 5.25
CA ILE A 50 10.58 5.84 4.33
C ILE A 50 11.65 6.66 5.06
N ARG A 51 11.24 7.56 5.97
CA ARG A 51 12.19 8.35 6.77
C ARG A 51 13.04 7.46 7.68
N LYS A 52 12.43 6.45 8.33
CA LYS A 52 13.14 5.44 9.12
C LYS A 52 14.14 4.68 8.24
N ALA A 53 13.75 4.26 7.04
CA ALA A 53 14.64 3.59 6.11
C ALA A 53 15.83 4.46 5.67
N ILE A 54 15.61 5.75 5.38
CA ILE A 54 16.68 6.70 5.06
C ILE A 54 17.65 6.84 6.24
N HIS A 55 17.13 6.91 7.47
CA HIS A 55 17.94 6.99 8.68
C HIS A 55 18.82 5.75 8.87
N ILE A 56 18.21 4.56 8.80
CA ILE A 56 18.92 3.27 8.90
C ILE A 56 20.01 3.16 7.83
N ARG A 57 19.69 3.52 6.58
CA ARG A 57 20.69 3.53 5.49
C ARG A 57 21.86 4.45 5.81
N ASN A 58 21.62 5.60 6.42
CA ASN A 58 22.70 6.51 6.81
C ASN A 58 23.55 5.92 7.93
N GLN A 59 22.94 5.35 8.97
CA GLN A 59 23.66 4.62 10.03
C GLN A 59 24.52 3.48 9.46
N MET A 60 23.98 2.70 8.51
CA MET A 60 24.73 1.64 7.81
C MET A 60 25.98 2.16 7.11
N MET A 61 25.87 3.30 6.42
CA MET A 61 27.02 3.92 5.75
C MET A 61 28.07 4.47 6.72
N HIS A 62 27.66 4.84 7.93
CA HIS A 62 28.53 5.36 8.97
C HIS A 62 29.04 4.29 9.94
N TYR A 63 28.63 3.02 9.77
CA TYR A 63 28.93 1.91 10.68
C TYR A 63 28.38 2.15 12.11
N GLU A 64 27.27 2.87 12.22
CA GLU A 64 26.62 3.29 13.47
C GLU A 64 25.27 2.59 13.71
N VAL A 65 25.06 1.42 13.08
CA VAL A 65 23.79 0.68 13.23
C VAL A 65 23.76 0.00 14.58
N ASP A 66 22.77 0.36 15.38
CA ASP A 66 22.47 -0.20 16.71
C ASP A 66 21.18 -1.03 16.74
N SER A 67 20.42 -1.06 15.65
CA SER A 67 19.20 -1.84 15.52
C SER A 67 19.45 -3.36 15.55
N SER A 68 18.53 -4.10 16.16
CA SER A 68 18.58 -5.56 16.14
C SER A 68 18.33 -6.12 14.74
N ILE A 69 18.82 -7.33 14.47
CA ILE A 69 18.58 -8.03 13.19
C ILE A 69 17.07 -8.16 12.91
N ILE A 70 16.27 -8.47 13.94
CA ILE A 70 14.80 -8.59 13.83
C ILE A 70 14.17 -7.26 13.41
N GLU A 71 14.64 -6.15 13.98
CA GLU A 71 14.13 -4.82 13.64
C GLU A 71 14.50 -4.43 12.20
N LEU A 72 15.74 -4.69 11.78
CA LEU A 72 16.19 -4.44 10.42
C LEU A 72 15.40 -5.26 9.39
N GLN A 73 15.17 -6.53 9.69
CA GLN A 73 14.33 -7.41 8.91
C GLN A 73 12.90 -6.84 8.83
N SER A 74 12.32 -6.36 9.94
CA SER A 74 10.93 -5.86 9.95
C SER A 74 10.79 -4.58 9.11
N ASN A 75 11.73 -3.66 9.28
CA ASN A 75 11.80 -2.45 8.47
C ASN A 75 12.00 -2.79 6.98
N TYR A 76 12.78 -3.82 6.65
CA TYR A 76 12.95 -4.29 5.28
C TYR A 76 11.62 -4.73 4.66
N SER A 77 10.82 -5.55 5.35
CA SER A 77 9.55 -6.03 4.80
C SER A 77 8.54 -4.93 4.56
N ILE A 78 8.35 -4.03 5.53
CA ILE A 78 7.43 -2.89 5.37
C ILE A 78 7.90 -2.01 4.20
N LEU A 79 9.21 -1.74 4.13
CA LEU A 79 9.77 -0.94 3.04
C LEU A 79 9.64 -1.66 1.69
N PHE A 80 9.82 -2.97 1.64
CA PHE A 80 9.74 -3.76 0.40
C PHE A 80 8.32 -3.75 -0.16
N GLU A 81 7.31 -3.91 0.69
CA GLU A 81 5.90 -3.78 0.32
C GLU A 81 5.61 -2.38 -0.23
N PHE A 82 6.04 -1.33 0.50
CA PHE A 82 5.88 0.05 0.06
C PHE A 82 6.53 0.30 -1.31
N VAL A 83 7.79 -0.13 -1.49
CA VAL A 83 8.53 0.08 -2.74
C VAL A 83 7.88 -0.68 -3.89
N THR A 84 7.38 -1.89 -3.65
CA THR A 84 6.64 -2.67 -4.65
C THR A 84 5.38 -1.95 -5.08
N SER A 85 4.57 -1.51 -4.12
CA SER A 85 3.35 -0.72 -4.38
C SER A 85 3.66 0.59 -5.11
N PHE A 86 4.71 1.30 -4.70
CA PHE A 86 5.12 2.54 -5.34
C PHE A 86 5.55 2.34 -6.79
N HIS A 87 6.35 1.30 -7.06
CA HIS A 87 6.79 0.97 -8.42
C HIS A 87 5.59 0.73 -9.34
N TYR A 88 4.62 -0.06 -8.88
CA TYR A 88 3.40 -0.33 -9.61
C TYR A 88 2.58 0.95 -9.86
N ARG A 89 2.26 1.70 -8.79
CA ARG A 89 1.35 2.85 -8.84
C ARG A 89 1.93 4.10 -9.51
N PHE A 90 3.21 4.39 -9.29
CA PHE A 90 3.80 5.68 -9.66
C PHE A 90 4.89 5.57 -10.72
N LEU A 91 5.44 4.38 -10.96
CA LEU A 91 6.47 4.16 -11.99
C LEU A 91 5.99 3.24 -13.12
N GLY A 92 4.81 2.60 -12.99
CA GLY A 92 4.25 1.75 -14.04
C GLY A 92 5.17 0.58 -14.42
N SER A 93 5.94 0.07 -13.46
CA SER A 93 6.82 -1.08 -13.65
C SER A 93 6.81 -1.97 -12.40
N GLU A 94 7.24 -3.21 -12.52
CA GLU A 94 7.42 -4.06 -11.35
C GLU A 94 8.73 -3.71 -10.64
N LEU A 95 8.80 -3.99 -9.33
CA LEU A 95 10.04 -3.81 -8.58
C LEU A 95 11.11 -4.81 -9.03
N HIS A 96 10.72 -6.06 -9.31
CA HIS A 96 11.62 -7.14 -9.70
C HIS A 96 12.38 -6.86 -11.00
N ASP A 97 11.81 -6.08 -11.92
CA ASP A 97 12.51 -5.56 -13.11
C ASP A 97 13.76 -4.73 -12.78
N ASN A 98 13.83 -4.22 -11.55
CA ASN A 98 14.88 -3.31 -11.06
C ASN A 98 15.74 -3.94 -9.95
N ILE A 99 15.52 -5.21 -9.62
CA ILE A 99 16.33 -5.98 -8.65
C ILE A 99 17.16 -7.00 -9.42
N ARG A 100 18.45 -7.14 -9.07
CA ARG A 100 19.30 -8.18 -9.64
C ARG A 100 18.75 -9.56 -9.28
N GLU A 101 18.63 -10.45 -10.26
CA GLU A 101 18.06 -11.80 -10.11
C GLU A 101 18.73 -12.62 -8.99
N GLU A 102 20.05 -12.47 -8.82
CA GLU A 102 20.82 -13.10 -7.74
C GLU A 102 20.36 -12.74 -6.30
N LEU A 103 19.58 -11.66 -6.16
CA LEU A 103 19.05 -11.21 -4.87
C LEU A 103 17.63 -11.72 -4.60
N TRP A 104 16.98 -12.38 -5.56
CA TRP A 104 15.60 -12.82 -5.41
C TRP A 104 15.47 -13.95 -4.39
N GLU A 105 16.45 -14.84 -4.29
CA GLU A 105 16.44 -15.89 -3.26
C GLU A 105 16.59 -15.30 -1.85
N VAL A 106 17.49 -14.31 -1.69
CA VAL A 106 17.69 -13.60 -0.42
C VAL A 106 16.44 -12.80 -0.04
N GLU A 107 15.81 -12.13 -1.01
CA GLU A 107 14.53 -11.46 -0.82
C GLU A 107 13.47 -12.45 -0.38
N ALA A 108 13.33 -13.58 -1.07
CA ALA A 108 12.36 -14.61 -0.73
C ALA A 108 12.59 -15.17 0.68
N GLU A 109 13.84 -15.35 1.11
CA GLU A 109 14.19 -15.76 2.48
C GLU A 109 13.84 -14.68 3.51
N LEU A 110 14.16 -13.42 3.23
CA LEU A 110 13.84 -12.29 4.12
C LEU A 110 12.34 -12.10 4.25
N ILE A 111 11.59 -12.19 3.15
CA ILE A 111 10.13 -12.19 3.17
C ILE A 111 9.61 -13.45 3.86
N LYS A 112 10.23 -14.62 3.67
CA LYS A 112 9.85 -15.88 4.34
C LYS A 112 10.02 -15.79 5.85
N PHE A 113 11.04 -15.08 6.33
CA PHE A 113 11.27 -14.83 7.75
C PHE A 113 10.13 -14.03 8.40
N PHE A 114 9.43 -13.17 7.65
CA PHE A 114 8.17 -12.54 8.11
C PHE A 114 6.94 -13.37 7.79
N ARG A 115 6.99 -14.17 6.73
CA ARG A 115 5.96 -15.18 6.46
C ARG A 115 5.78 -16.09 7.66
N SER A 116 6.81 -16.57 8.36
CA SER A 116 6.68 -17.51 9.50
C SER A 116 5.73 -17.10 10.64
N GLU A 117 5.16 -15.89 10.62
CA GLU A 117 3.83 -15.61 11.20
C GLU A 117 2.70 -15.87 10.18
N LEU A 118 2.60 -17.12 9.70
CA LEU A 118 1.57 -17.59 8.76
C LEU A 118 0.34 -18.05 9.54
N LEU A 119 -0.84 -17.64 9.07
CA LEU A 119 -2.12 -18.28 9.40
C LEU A 119 -2.49 -19.22 8.25
N ILE A 120 -3.09 -20.37 8.55
CA ILE A 120 -3.64 -21.27 7.53
C ILE A 120 -5.08 -20.82 7.22
N TYR A 121 -5.35 -20.44 5.97
CA TYR A 121 -6.68 -20.09 5.47
C TYR A 121 -7.00 -20.89 4.21
N ASN A 122 -8.08 -21.69 4.23
CA ASN A 122 -8.49 -22.58 3.12
C ASN A 122 -7.37 -23.48 2.55
N ALA A 123 -6.58 -24.09 3.43
CA ALA A 123 -5.45 -24.97 3.09
C ALA A 123 -4.29 -24.28 2.34
N GLU A 124 -4.24 -22.95 2.35
CA GLU A 124 -3.12 -22.16 1.85
C GLU A 124 -2.55 -21.28 2.97
N GLU A 125 -1.23 -21.04 2.91
CA GLU A 125 -0.49 -20.31 3.94
C GLU A 125 -0.48 -18.79 3.62
N VAL A 126 -0.99 -17.96 4.54
CA VAL A 126 -1.08 -16.49 4.35
C VAL A 126 -0.46 -15.70 5.52
N HIS A 127 0.07 -14.49 5.22
CA HIS A 127 0.88 -13.64 6.12
C HIS A 127 0.02 -12.83 7.12
N LYS A 128 0.50 -12.56 8.34
CA LYS A 128 -0.21 -11.73 9.35
C LYS A 128 -0.48 -10.26 8.97
N ASN A 129 0.36 -9.67 8.12
CA ASN A 129 0.19 -8.34 7.55
C ASN A 129 -0.31 -8.40 6.10
N PHE A 130 -0.81 -9.55 5.65
CA PHE A 130 -1.76 -9.54 4.56
C PHE A 130 -2.86 -8.55 4.97
N PRO A 131 -3.24 -7.58 4.13
CA PRO A 131 -3.89 -6.36 4.60
C PRO A 131 -5.03 -6.78 5.52
N LYS A 132 -5.01 -6.32 6.78
CA LYS A 132 -6.10 -6.62 7.73
C LYS A 132 -7.43 -6.28 7.05
N ASP A 133 -7.43 -5.18 6.31
CA ASP A 133 -8.50 -4.71 5.43
C ASP A 133 -8.91 -5.73 4.35
N PHE A 134 -8.00 -6.54 3.79
CA PHE A 134 -8.32 -7.55 2.77
C PHE A 134 -8.95 -8.81 3.36
N LEU A 135 -8.49 -9.28 4.54
CA LEU A 135 -9.08 -10.46 5.20
C LEU A 135 -10.35 -10.10 5.99
N GLU A 136 -10.36 -8.97 6.68
CA GLU A 136 -11.52 -8.43 7.40
C GLU A 136 -12.59 -7.94 6.42
N SER A 137 -12.24 -7.45 5.22
CA SER A 137 -13.26 -7.11 4.20
C SER A 137 -14.21 -8.25 3.86
N LYS A 138 -13.77 -9.50 3.98
CA LYS A 138 -14.61 -10.67 3.72
C LYS A 138 -15.64 -10.91 4.83
N TYR A 139 -15.37 -10.42 6.03
CA TYR A 139 -16.22 -10.57 7.22
C TYR A 139 -17.02 -9.30 7.54
N ILE A 140 -16.66 -8.15 6.96
CA ILE A 140 -17.50 -6.96 6.97
C ILE A 140 -18.65 -7.22 5.98
N GLU A 141 -19.74 -7.78 6.47
CA GLU A 141 -20.92 -8.08 5.64
C GLU A 141 -21.83 -6.85 5.46
N GLU A 142 -21.68 -5.84 6.33
CA GLU A 142 -22.52 -4.65 6.36
C GLU A 142 -21.68 -3.38 6.55
N TYR A 143 -22.19 -2.27 6.03
CA TYR A 143 -21.70 -0.93 6.38
C TYR A 143 -22.70 -0.25 7.29
N GLU A 144 -22.22 0.29 8.41
CA GLU A 144 -22.99 1.19 9.25
C GLU A 144 -22.98 2.60 8.66
N ILE A 145 -24.17 3.12 8.35
CA ILE A 145 -24.35 4.44 7.75
C ILE A 145 -25.39 5.20 8.56
N ILE A 146 -24.93 6.14 9.40
CA ILE A 146 -25.75 6.92 10.34
C ILE A 146 -26.49 5.98 11.31
N GLY A 147 -25.75 5.10 12.00
CA GLY A 147 -26.32 4.18 12.99
C GLY A 147 -27.16 3.02 12.43
N ILE A 148 -27.16 2.80 11.10
CA ILE A 148 -27.97 1.77 10.44
C ILE A 148 -27.06 0.87 9.60
N GLY A 149 -27.11 -0.44 9.84
CA GLY A 149 -26.42 -1.45 9.04
C GLY A 149 -27.06 -1.66 7.66
N TYR A 150 -26.23 -1.61 6.61
CA TYR A 150 -26.61 -1.90 5.23
C TYR A 150 -25.76 -3.05 4.68
N PRO A 151 -26.37 -4.15 4.20
CA PRO A 151 -25.62 -5.27 3.64
C PRO A 151 -24.78 -4.83 2.43
N ARG A 152 -23.49 -5.10 2.47
CA ARG A 152 -22.57 -4.78 1.38
C ARG A 152 -22.93 -5.57 0.12
N ILE A 153 -22.44 -5.08 -1.02
CA ILE A 153 -22.69 -5.69 -2.32
C ILE A 153 -21.45 -6.49 -2.73
N ARG A 154 -21.65 -7.78 -2.97
CA ARG A 154 -20.61 -8.69 -3.44
C ARG A 154 -20.24 -8.35 -4.88
N TYR A 155 -18.96 -8.55 -5.23
CA TYR A 155 -18.46 -8.36 -6.59
C TYR A 155 -19.22 -9.23 -7.59
N GLY A 156 -19.71 -8.61 -8.65
CA GLY A 156 -20.59 -9.21 -9.66
C GLY A 156 -22.09 -8.96 -9.45
N ASN A 157 -22.50 -8.45 -8.28
CA ASN A 157 -23.90 -8.14 -7.95
C ASN A 157 -24.21 -6.64 -7.93
N GLU A 158 -23.27 -5.79 -8.32
CA GLU A 158 -23.41 -4.34 -8.37
C GLU A 158 -24.42 -3.91 -9.43
N LYS A 159 -25.19 -2.87 -9.10
CA LYS A 159 -26.28 -2.32 -9.92
C LYS A 159 -25.90 -0.98 -10.53
N TYR A 160 -24.73 -0.89 -11.18
CA TYR A 160 -24.29 0.33 -11.88
C TYR A 160 -25.12 0.58 -13.15
N GLY A 161 -26.42 0.88 -12.99
CA GLY A 161 -27.37 1.11 -14.09
C GLY A 161 -27.43 -0.04 -15.11
N GLU A 162 -28.17 0.15 -16.21
CA GLU A 162 -28.32 -0.85 -17.28
C GLU A 162 -27.02 -1.15 -18.06
N LEU A 163 -25.90 -0.49 -17.70
CA LEU A 163 -24.57 -0.82 -18.16
C LEU A 163 -24.09 -2.06 -17.40
N LYS A 164 -24.41 -3.25 -17.94
CA LYS A 164 -23.77 -4.49 -17.52
C LYS A 164 -22.26 -4.35 -17.71
N LEU A 165 -21.55 -3.94 -16.66
CA LEU A 165 -20.11 -4.12 -16.57
C LEU A 165 -19.87 -5.61 -16.77
N THR A 166 -19.15 -5.97 -17.82
CA THR A 166 -18.66 -7.34 -17.99
C THR A 166 -17.65 -7.60 -16.89
N PHE A 167 -18.12 -8.11 -15.76
CA PHE A 167 -17.27 -8.49 -14.65
C PHE A 167 -16.32 -9.59 -15.10
N GLN A 168 -15.02 -9.36 -14.90
CA GLN A 168 -14.02 -10.40 -15.08
C GLN A 168 -14.09 -11.36 -13.89
N ASN A 169 -13.47 -12.54 -14.01
CA ASN A 169 -13.41 -13.55 -12.95
C ASN A 169 -12.86 -13.02 -11.61
N LYS A 170 -12.12 -11.91 -11.65
CA LYS A 170 -11.63 -11.15 -10.50
C LYS A 170 -11.84 -9.66 -10.74
N CYS A 171 -12.03 -8.89 -9.67
CA CYS A 171 -12.02 -7.42 -9.74
C CYS A 171 -10.66 -6.93 -10.25
N SER A 172 -10.64 -5.92 -11.12
CA SER A 172 -9.40 -5.36 -11.67
C SER A 172 -8.60 -4.54 -10.66
N GLU A 173 -9.28 -4.00 -9.64
CA GLU A 173 -8.67 -3.14 -8.62
C GLU A 173 -8.25 -3.95 -7.39
N CYS A 174 -9.18 -4.66 -6.76
CA CYS A 174 -8.92 -5.37 -5.50
C CYS A 174 -8.80 -6.90 -5.65
N LEU A 175 -8.85 -7.45 -6.86
CA LEU A 175 -8.59 -8.87 -7.18
C LEU A 175 -9.52 -9.92 -6.55
N VAL A 176 -10.57 -9.52 -5.83
CA VAL A 176 -11.58 -10.42 -5.26
C VAL A 176 -12.36 -11.16 -6.35
N LYS A 177 -12.77 -12.40 -6.08
CA LYS A 177 -13.51 -13.23 -7.05
C LYS A 177 -14.99 -12.83 -7.05
N ILE A 178 -15.69 -13.17 -8.14
CA ILE A 178 -17.15 -13.00 -8.22
C ILE A 178 -17.80 -13.68 -7.01
N GLY A 179 -18.66 -12.96 -6.30
CA GLY A 179 -19.34 -13.40 -5.08
C GLY A 179 -18.60 -13.08 -3.77
N GLU A 180 -17.37 -12.56 -3.81
CA GLU A 180 -16.68 -12.05 -2.62
C GLU A 180 -16.99 -10.55 -2.41
N PHE A 181 -16.85 -10.05 -1.18
CA PHE A 181 -16.90 -8.60 -0.94
C PHE A 181 -15.63 -7.95 -1.44
N HIS A 182 -15.74 -6.72 -1.95
CA HIS A 182 -14.58 -5.88 -2.27
C HIS A 182 -13.78 -5.56 -1.01
N VAL A 183 -12.55 -5.12 -1.20
CA VAL A 183 -11.78 -4.46 -0.13
C VAL A 183 -12.34 -3.04 0.03
N PRO A 184 -12.71 -2.57 1.25
CA PRO A 184 -13.13 -1.19 1.48
C PRO A 184 -12.16 -0.19 0.84
N GLY A 185 -12.73 0.77 0.10
CA GLY A 185 -11.94 1.72 -0.69
C GLY A 185 -11.62 1.27 -2.12
N CYS A 186 -12.13 0.11 -2.57
CA CYS A 186 -12.07 -0.29 -3.97
C CYS A 186 -12.93 0.65 -4.85
N ASP A 187 -12.37 1.12 -5.96
CA ASP A 187 -13.08 1.99 -6.92
C ASP A 187 -14.28 1.30 -7.60
N VAL A 188 -14.33 -0.03 -7.57
CA VAL A 188 -15.46 -0.80 -8.11
C VAL A 188 -16.55 -1.00 -7.06
N GLU A 189 -16.23 -0.87 -5.77
CA GLU A 189 -17.19 -1.16 -4.71
C GLU A 189 -18.38 -0.19 -4.73
N GLN A 190 -19.59 -0.75 -4.68
CA GLN A 190 -20.83 0.02 -4.72
C GLN A 190 -21.39 0.23 -3.31
N CYS A 191 -21.75 1.47 -3.00
CA CYS A 191 -22.44 1.83 -1.76
C CYS A 191 -23.78 1.10 -1.66
N PRO A 192 -24.05 0.36 -0.57
CA PRO A 192 -25.29 -0.41 -0.42
C PRO A 192 -26.53 0.47 -0.14
N LYS A 193 -26.34 1.72 0.31
CA LYS A 193 -27.44 2.66 0.60
C LYS A 193 -27.89 3.46 -0.62
N CYS A 194 -26.94 4.08 -1.33
CA CYS A 194 -27.26 4.97 -2.45
C CYS A 194 -27.00 4.36 -3.83
N TYR A 195 -26.37 3.18 -3.89
CA TYR A 195 -25.94 2.52 -5.14
C TYR A 195 -24.96 3.33 -6.00
N GLY A 196 -24.40 4.41 -5.47
CA GLY A 196 -23.23 5.09 -6.03
C GLY A 196 -21.94 4.33 -5.73
N GLN A 197 -20.80 4.86 -6.17
CA GLN A 197 -19.48 4.32 -5.83
C GLN A 197 -19.21 4.55 -4.33
N ALA A 198 -18.80 3.52 -3.59
CA ALA A 198 -18.68 3.58 -2.12
C ALA A 198 -17.67 4.62 -1.65
N ILE A 199 -16.49 4.70 -2.29
CA ILE A 199 -15.42 5.63 -1.90
C ILE A 199 -15.76 7.10 -2.12
N SER A 200 -16.72 7.43 -2.99
CA SER A 200 -17.04 8.82 -3.38
C SER A 200 -18.48 9.23 -3.11
N CYS A 201 -19.29 8.38 -2.47
CA CYS A 201 -20.67 8.73 -2.15
C CYS A 201 -20.76 9.59 -0.87
N ASP A 202 -21.78 10.45 -0.81
CA ASP A 202 -22.04 11.32 0.34
C ASP A 202 -22.71 10.60 1.53
N CYS A 203 -22.59 9.27 1.62
CA CYS A 203 -23.12 8.51 2.75
C CYS A 203 -22.12 8.57 3.90
N ASN A 204 -22.54 9.06 5.08
CA ASN A 204 -21.66 9.08 6.26
C ASN A 204 -21.47 7.66 6.83
N TYR A 205 -20.32 7.06 6.53
CA TYR A 205 -19.88 5.79 7.11
C TYR A 205 -19.28 6.02 8.51
N GLU A 206 -19.64 5.18 9.46
CA GLU A 206 -18.97 5.12 10.75
C GLU A 206 -17.90 4.02 10.68
N ILE A 207 -16.63 4.37 10.90
CA ILE A 207 -15.52 3.40 10.94
C ILE A 207 -15.20 3.18 12.43
N GLU A 208 -15.43 1.96 12.93
CA GLU A 208 -15.01 1.58 14.28
C GLU A 208 -13.48 1.42 14.31
N ASP A 209 -12.77 2.47 14.77
CA ASP A 209 -11.35 2.37 15.14
C ASP A 209 -11.23 1.63 16.49
N GLU A 210 -11.14 0.31 16.47
CA GLU A 210 -10.69 -0.45 17.65
C GLU A 210 -9.16 -0.32 17.78
N SER A 211 -8.71 0.78 18.38
CA SER A 211 -7.35 0.89 18.90
C SER A 211 -7.16 -0.10 20.06
N ILE A 212 -6.56 -1.26 19.79
CA ILE A 212 -6.18 -2.22 20.84
C ILE A 212 -5.05 -1.60 21.67
N GLU A 213 -5.35 -1.25 22.93
CA GLU A 213 -4.34 -0.97 23.95
C GLU A 213 -3.47 -2.22 24.15
N VAL A 214 -2.21 -2.14 23.73
CA VAL A 214 -1.20 -3.15 24.06
C VAL A 214 -0.75 -2.90 25.50
N ASN A 215 -1.31 -3.64 26.45
CA ASN A 215 -0.75 -3.72 27.79
C ASN A 215 0.60 -4.44 27.73
N ILE A 216 1.63 -3.71 28.20
CA ILE A 216 3.05 -4.07 28.27
C ILE A 216 3.28 -5.33 29.12
#